data_AF-A0A945LU50-F1
#
_entry.id   AF-A0A945LU50-F1
#
_cell.length_a   1.000
_cell.length_b   1.000
_cell.length_c   1.000
_cell.angle_alpha   90.00
_cell.angle_beta   90.00
_cell.angle_gamma   90.00
#
_symmetry.space_group_name_H-M   'P 1'
#
loop_
_entity.id
_entity.type
_entity.pdbx_description
1 polymer ?
#
loop_
_entity_poly.entity_id
_entity_poly.type
_entity_poly.pdbx_seq_one_letter_code
_entity_poly.pdbx_strand_id
1 'polypeptide(L)'
;MISIKRPPRTILSFLAVLALALLPAACSPSPEEEVAAYVTEVEPLQVALARSLIVQGQLIDKYYENKDFIDTESFILTEERLEEEVKKIGTVEGLDAMELPDNPAIQGVHRNLTLSVAYLLQCRQIIMETAYSKDSMVIAAAMWDSARENFLLFTEDLEALKGTPIAEAEARRANRPKMGTEVPSEEAAPAPAPAPAPAAN
;
A
#
# COMPACT_ATOMS: atom_id res chain seq x y z
N MET A 1 -44.18 -26.23 -52.01
CA MET A 1 -44.77 -26.39 -50.66
C MET A 1 -43.63 -26.44 -49.65
N ILE A 2 -43.41 -25.39 -48.86
CA ILE A 2 -42.40 -25.37 -47.78
C ILE A 2 -43.18 -25.24 -46.47
N SER A 3 -43.12 -26.30 -45.66
CA SER A 3 -43.80 -26.38 -44.37
C SER A 3 -42.91 -25.76 -43.29
N ILE A 4 -43.27 -24.56 -42.83
CA ILE A 4 -42.58 -23.87 -41.73
C ILE A 4 -43.10 -24.46 -40.41
N LYS A 5 -42.29 -25.32 -39.79
CA LYS A 5 -42.53 -25.89 -38.46
C LYS A 5 -42.46 -24.76 -37.42
N ARG A 6 -43.59 -24.41 -36.80
CA ARG A 6 -43.61 -23.48 -35.65
C ARG A 6 -42.90 -24.14 -34.45
N PRO A 7 -42.03 -23.42 -33.72
CA PRO A 7 -41.40 -23.97 -32.53
C PRO A 7 -42.44 -24.11 -31.40
N PRO A 8 -42.26 -25.08 -30.49
CA PRO A 8 -43.19 -25.33 -29.40
C PRO A 8 -43.21 -24.17 -28.39
N ARG A 9 -44.41 -23.83 -27.90
CA ARG A 9 -44.71 -22.72 -26.97
C ARG A 9 -43.91 -22.73 -25.65
N THR A 10 -43.32 -23.86 -25.28
CA THR A 10 -42.51 -24.03 -24.06
C THR A 10 -41.13 -23.36 -24.12
N ILE A 11 -40.57 -23.16 -25.31
CA ILE A 11 -39.24 -22.54 -25.47
C ILE A 11 -39.31 -21.02 -25.22
N LEU A 12 -40.42 -20.38 -25.58
CA LEU A 12 -40.65 -18.95 -25.31
C LEU A 12 -40.82 -18.65 -23.82
N SER A 13 -41.41 -19.57 -23.04
CA SER A 13 -41.58 -19.40 -21.60
C SER A 13 -40.27 -19.54 -20.82
N PHE A 14 -39.35 -20.41 -21.24
CA PHE A 14 -38.04 -20.55 -20.60
C PHE A 14 -37.12 -19.35 -20.86
N LEU A 15 -37.17 -18.77 -22.06
CA LEU A 15 -36.40 -17.56 -22.39
C LEU A 15 -36.88 -16.32 -21.61
N ALA A 16 -38.18 -16.21 -21.33
CA ALA A 16 -38.72 -15.10 -20.54
C ALA A 16 -38.32 -15.19 -19.05
N VAL A 17 -38.22 -16.40 -18.49
CA VAL A 17 -37.77 -16.60 -17.10
C VAL A 17 -36.25 -16.45 -16.98
N LEU A 18 -35.48 -16.89 -17.98
CA LEU A 18 -34.03 -16.72 -18.01
C LEU A 18 -33.63 -15.24 -18.19
N ALA A 19 -34.39 -14.46 -18.97
CA ALA A 19 -34.17 -13.02 -19.11
C ALA A 19 -34.51 -12.20 -17.84
N LEU A 20 -35.39 -12.71 -16.97
CA LEU A 20 -35.74 -12.05 -15.71
C LEU A 20 -34.82 -12.45 -14.54
N ALA A 21 -34.12 -13.58 -14.65
CA ALA A 21 -33.13 -14.05 -13.66
C ALA A 21 -31.70 -13.51 -13.92
N LEU A 22 -31.45 -12.88 -15.07
CA LEU A 22 -30.15 -12.33 -15.48
C LEU A 22 -30.04 -10.81 -15.34
N LEU A 23 -31.00 -10.19 -14.64
CA LEU A 23 -30.84 -8.83 -14.14
C LEU A 23 -30.53 -8.92 -12.64
N PRO A 24 -29.28 -9.23 -12.22
CA PRO A 24 -28.82 -8.50 -11.05
C PRO A 24 -28.95 -7.04 -11.47
N ALA A 25 -29.92 -6.33 -10.88
CA ALA A 25 -29.91 -4.89 -10.94
C ALA A 25 -28.51 -4.49 -10.47
N ALA A 26 -27.66 -4.07 -11.41
CA ALA A 26 -26.40 -3.42 -11.12
C ALA A 26 -26.76 -2.07 -10.50
N CYS A 27 -27.26 -2.12 -9.27
CA CYS A 27 -27.28 -0.98 -8.39
C CYS A 27 -25.79 -0.76 -8.12
N SER A 28 -25.20 0.21 -8.82
CA SER A 28 -23.89 0.71 -8.47
C SER A 28 -23.93 1.03 -6.97
N PRO A 29 -22.94 0.56 -6.18
CA PRO A 29 -22.90 0.84 -4.76
C PRO A 29 -23.00 2.35 -4.54
N SER A 30 -23.66 2.75 -3.46
CA SER A 30 -23.67 4.15 -3.07
C SER A 30 -22.26 4.60 -2.69
N PRO A 31 -21.91 5.90 -2.80
CA PRO A 31 -20.61 6.40 -2.37
C PRO A 31 -20.27 6.06 -0.91
N GLU A 32 -21.28 5.98 -0.04
CA GLU A 32 -21.11 5.59 1.37
C GLU A 32 -20.75 4.11 1.52
N GLU A 33 -21.37 3.22 0.73
CA GLU A 33 -21.03 1.80 0.68
C GLU A 33 -19.63 1.57 0.10
N GLU A 34 -19.24 2.33 -0.93
CA GLU A 34 -17.88 2.30 -1.50
C GLU A 34 -16.82 2.69 -0.46
N VAL A 35 -17.05 3.78 0.27
CA VAL A 35 -16.16 4.22 1.35
C VAL A 35 -16.09 3.19 2.47
N ALA A 36 -17.23 2.64 2.91
CA ALA A 36 -17.25 1.64 3.97
C ALA A 36 -16.51 0.36 3.58
N ALA A 37 -16.70 -0.11 2.33
CA ALA A 37 -15.99 -1.27 1.79
C ALA A 37 -14.47 -1.02 1.76
N TYR A 38 -14.05 0.11 1.19
CA TYR A 38 -12.64 0.48 1.12
C TYR A 38 -12.00 0.60 2.51
N VAL A 39 -12.64 1.28 3.46
CA VAL A 39 -12.17 1.41 4.84
C VAL A 39 -11.96 0.05 5.49
N THR A 40 -12.93 -0.86 5.32
CA THR A 40 -12.87 -2.22 5.87
C THR A 40 -11.66 -3.00 5.33
N GLU A 41 -11.34 -2.79 4.05
CA GLU A 41 -10.23 -3.46 3.38
C GLU A 41 -8.86 -2.93 3.85
N VAL A 42 -8.74 -1.61 4.04
CA VAL A 42 -7.43 -0.99 4.37
C VAL A 42 -7.14 -0.87 5.87
N GLU A 43 -8.12 -1.04 6.75
CA GLU A 43 -7.92 -0.92 8.20
C GLU A 43 -6.89 -1.93 8.77
N PRO A 44 -6.86 -3.22 8.37
CA PRO A 44 -5.80 -4.14 8.78
C PRO A 44 -4.42 -3.69 8.28
N LEU A 45 -4.35 -3.16 7.05
CA LEU A 45 -3.12 -2.65 6.43
C LEU A 45 -2.59 -1.43 7.19
N GLN A 46 -3.49 -0.51 7.58
CA GLN A 46 -3.16 0.66 8.40
C GLN A 46 -2.49 0.25 9.71
N VAL A 47 -3.04 -0.74 10.41
CA VAL A 47 -2.49 -1.22 11.68
C VAL A 47 -1.11 -1.87 11.48
N ALA A 48 -0.96 -2.70 10.46
CA ALA A 48 0.31 -3.35 10.15
C ALA A 48 1.38 -2.33 9.75
N LEU A 49 1.04 -1.37 8.89
CA LEU A 49 1.93 -0.29 8.46
C LEU A 49 2.39 0.60 9.61
N ALA A 50 1.48 0.98 10.51
CA ALA A 50 1.83 1.74 11.71
C ALA A 50 2.89 0.99 12.56
N ARG A 51 2.70 -0.32 12.75
CA ARG A 51 3.64 -1.17 13.52
C ARG A 51 4.99 -1.29 12.82
N SER A 52 5.00 -1.53 11.51
CA SER A 52 6.23 -1.61 10.74
C SER A 52 7.02 -0.31 10.78
N LEU A 53 6.36 0.85 10.67
CA LEU A 53 7.00 2.16 10.78
C LEU A 53 7.64 2.37 12.16
N ILE A 54 6.96 1.96 13.24
CA ILE A 54 7.51 2.04 14.60
C ILE A 54 8.75 1.16 14.73
N VAL A 55 8.68 -0.10 14.29
CA VAL A 55 9.81 -1.04 14.40
C VAL A 55 10.99 -0.60 13.54
N GLN A 56 10.74 -0.10 12.32
CA GLN A 56 11.77 0.44 11.44
C GLN A 56 12.44 1.68 12.05
N GLY A 57 11.67 2.57 12.69
CA GLY A 57 12.20 3.72 13.42
C GLY A 57 13.10 3.29 14.57
N GLN A 58 12.71 2.27 15.33
CA GLN A 58 13.54 1.70 16.40
C GLN A 58 14.89 1.15 15.89
N LEU A 59 14.93 0.55 14.70
CA LEU A 59 16.20 0.12 14.08
C LEU A 59 17.10 1.32 13.75
N ILE A 60 16.52 2.38 13.19
CA ILE A 60 17.25 3.60 12.83
C ILE A 60 17.78 4.29 14.10
N ASP A 61 16.95 4.42 15.14
CA ASP A 61 17.34 5.02 16.41
C ASP A 61 18.46 4.23 17.09
N LYS A 62 18.32 2.89 17.19
CA LYS A 62 19.36 2.03 17.77
C LYS A 62 20.71 2.17 17.07
N TYR A 63 20.70 2.33 15.75
CA TYR A 63 21.92 2.57 14.98
C TYR A 63 22.59 3.89 15.38
N TYR A 64 21.81 4.97 15.50
CA TYR A 64 22.34 6.27 15.87
C TYR A 64 22.72 6.39 17.35
N GLU A 65 22.10 5.62 18.24
CA GLU A 65 22.47 5.53 19.65
C GLU A 65 23.79 4.77 19.86
N ASN A 66 24.01 3.70 19.09
CA ASN A 66 25.16 2.81 19.26
C ASN A 66 26.07 2.79 18.02
N LYS A 67 26.45 3.98 17.52
CA LYS A 67 27.26 4.14 16.29
C LYS A 67 28.58 3.36 16.30
N ASP A 68 29.09 3.04 17.49
CA ASP A 68 30.37 2.36 17.70
C ASP A 68 30.22 0.85 17.99
N PHE A 69 29.02 0.35 18.27
CA PHE A 69 28.76 -1.05 18.58
C PHE A 69 27.29 -1.44 18.36
N ILE A 70 27.00 -2.22 17.32
CA ILE A 70 25.68 -2.79 17.09
C ILE A 70 25.54 -4.06 17.93
N ASP A 71 24.58 -4.10 18.86
CA ASP A 71 24.16 -5.34 19.51
C ASP A 71 23.43 -6.22 18.50
N THR A 72 24.17 -7.14 17.90
CA THR A 72 23.73 -7.98 16.78
C THR A 72 22.46 -8.77 17.11
N GLU A 73 22.30 -9.30 18.32
CA GLU A 73 21.11 -10.09 18.69
C GLU A 73 19.87 -9.20 18.77
N SER A 74 19.99 -8.04 19.43
CA SER A 74 18.92 -7.05 19.53
C SER A 74 18.50 -6.49 18.17
N PHE A 75 19.44 -6.34 17.23
CA PHE A 75 19.16 -5.95 15.85
C PHE A 75 18.42 -7.04 15.07
N ILE A 76 18.92 -8.28 15.09
CA ILE A 76 18.29 -9.43 14.40
C ILE A 76 16.84 -9.60 14.87
N LEU A 77 16.58 -9.60 16.18
CA LEU A 77 15.22 -9.74 16.70
C LEU A 77 14.30 -8.59 16.26
N THR A 78 14.85 -7.39 16.06
CA THR A 78 14.07 -6.24 15.58
C THR A 78 13.80 -6.37 14.08
N GLU A 79 14.76 -6.85 13.28
CA GLU A 79 14.58 -7.16 11.85
C GLU A 79 13.55 -8.27 11.63
N GLU A 80 13.60 -9.36 12.40
CA GLU A 80 12.65 -10.47 12.33
C GLU A 80 11.23 -9.98 12.63
N ARG A 81 11.07 -9.16 13.67
CA ARG A 81 9.78 -8.55 14.00
C ARG A 81 9.28 -7.61 12.89
N LEU A 82 10.16 -6.83 12.28
CA LEU A 82 9.81 -5.97 11.16
C LEU A 82 9.32 -6.80 9.96
N GLU A 83 10.02 -7.87 9.63
CA GLU A 83 9.66 -8.79 8.53
C GLU A 83 8.25 -9.39 8.73
N GLU A 84 7.90 -9.78 9.96
CA GLU A 84 6.56 -10.29 10.27
C GLU A 84 5.45 -9.25 10.07
N GLU A 85 5.70 -7.99 10.44
CA GLU A 85 4.71 -6.91 10.25
C GLU A 85 4.61 -6.49 8.78
N VAL A 86 5.74 -6.39 8.07
CA VAL A 86 5.78 -6.06 6.63
C VAL A 86 5.02 -7.09 5.79
N LYS A 87 5.13 -8.38 6.12
CA LYS A 87 4.36 -9.45 5.44
C LYS A 87 2.86 -9.25 5.50
N LYS A 88 2.33 -8.62 6.55
CA LYS A 88 0.89 -8.34 6.71
C LYS A 88 0.41 -7.20 5.82
N ILE A 89 1.33 -6.33 5.37
CA ILE A 89 1.03 -5.19 4.50
C ILE A 89 0.95 -5.64 3.04
N GLY A 90 1.78 -6.60 2.64
CA GLY A 90 1.89 -7.06 1.26
C GLY A 90 2.95 -6.30 0.46
N THR A 91 2.77 -6.20 -0.86
CA THR A 91 3.70 -5.54 -1.78
C THR A 91 3.08 -4.30 -2.41
N VAL A 92 3.91 -3.42 -2.97
CA VAL A 92 3.44 -2.21 -3.67
C VAL A 92 2.57 -2.59 -4.88
N GLU A 93 2.99 -3.60 -5.65
CA GLU A 93 2.24 -4.08 -6.81
C GLU A 93 0.89 -4.68 -6.40
N GLY A 94 0.84 -5.32 -5.24
CA GLY A 94 -0.40 -5.85 -4.68
C GLY A 94 -1.38 -4.75 -4.31
N LEU A 95 -0.89 -3.64 -3.76
CA LEU A 95 -1.70 -2.46 -3.45
C LEU A 95 -2.16 -1.75 -4.73
N ASP A 96 -1.24 -1.51 -5.67
CA ASP A 96 -1.57 -0.87 -6.96
C ASP A 96 -2.57 -1.69 -7.80
N ALA A 97 -2.63 -3.00 -7.60
CA ALA A 97 -3.58 -3.89 -8.27
C ALA A 97 -4.96 -3.97 -7.57
N MET A 98 -5.16 -3.32 -6.43
CA MET A 98 -6.47 -3.32 -5.75
C MET A 98 -7.52 -2.64 -6.63
N GLU A 99 -8.70 -3.27 -6.74
CA GLU A 99 -9.83 -2.70 -7.48
C GLU A 99 -10.44 -1.55 -6.66
N LEU A 100 -10.08 -0.32 -7.03
CA LEU A 100 -10.60 0.88 -6.37
C LEU A 100 -11.88 1.38 -7.05
N PRO A 101 -12.87 1.86 -6.28
CA PRO A 101 -13.98 2.63 -6.83
C PRO A 101 -13.49 3.84 -7.65
N ASP A 102 -14.30 4.30 -8.62
CA ASP A 102 -14.04 5.53 -9.38
C ASP A 102 -14.37 6.78 -8.53
N ASN A 103 -13.70 6.90 -7.40
CA ASN A 103 -13.86 7.96 -6.42
C ASN A 103 -12.49 8.61 -6.15
N PRO A 104 -12.29 9.88 -6.54
CA PRO A 104 -10.99 10.54 -6.45
C PRO A 104 -10.50 10.75 -5.01
N ALA A 105 -11.41 10.76 -4.03
CA ALA A 105 -11.04 10.81 -2.63
C ALA A 105 -10.43 9.47 -2.20
N ILE A 106 -11.10 8.35 -2.50
CA ILE A 106 -10.60 6.99 -2.21
C ILE A 106 -9.25 6.75 -2.91
N GLN A 107 -9.16 7.01 -4.21
CA GLN A 107 -7.90 6.88 -4.97
C GLN A 107 -6.78 7.73 -4.37
N GLY A 108 -7.13 8.90 -3.84
CA GLY A 108 -6.19 9.77 -3.17
C GLY A 108 -5.66 9.22 -1.86
N VAL A 109 -6.54 8.70 -1.01
CA VAL A 109 -6.18 8.04 0.24
C VAL A 109 -5.34 6.80 -0.03
N HIS A 110 -5.74 6.01 -1.01
CA HIS A 110 -5.02 4.81 -1.43
C HIS A 110 -3.62 5.11 -1.91
N ARG A 111 -3.44 6.18 -2.70
CA ARG A 111 -2.10 6.61 -3.13
C ARG A 111 -1.18 6.93 -1.96
N ASN A 112 -1.67 7.59 -0.91
CA ASN A 112 -0.85 7.88 0.28
C ASN A 112 -0.47 6.59 1.03
N LEU A 113 -1.38 5.61 1.09
CA LEU A 113 -1.08 4.27 1.62
C LEU A 113 0.05 3.62 0.81
N THR A 114 -0.10 3.51 -0.52
CA THR A 114 0.90 2.90 -1.40
C THR A 114 2.25 3.59 -1.31
N LEU A 115 2.29 4.92 -1.32
CA LEU A 115 3.52 5.69 -1.16
C LEU A 115 4.22 5.40 0.17
N SER A 116 3.45 5.34 1.27
CA SER A 116 4.01 5.01 2.58
C SER A 116 4.65 3.62 2.59
N VAL A 117 3.98 2.63 2.01
CA VAL A 117 4.50 1.26 1.89
C VAL A 117 5.75 1.22 1.01
N ALA A 118 5.75 1.89 -0.14
CA ALA A 118 6.89 1.95 -1.04
C ALA A 118 8.15 2.50 -0.35
N TYR A 119 8.01 3.64 0.34
CA TYR A 119 9.13 4.24 1.08
C TYR A 119 9.62 3.38 2.24
N LEU A 120 8.71 2.69 2.95
CA LEU A 120 9.09 1.76 4.02
C LEU A 120 9.92 0.59 3.46
N LEU A 121 9.48 -0.02 2.36
CA LEU A 121 10.19 -1.13 1.73
C LEU A 121 11.54 -0.69 1.17
N GLN A 122 11.61 0.50 0.58
CA GLN A 122 12.86 1.06 0.09
C GLN A 122 13.85 1.37 1.22
N CYS A 123 13.38 1.96 2.34
CA CYS A 123 14.18 2.14 3.55
C CYS A 123 14.81 0.81 3.99
N ARG A 124 13.98 -0.24 4.08
CA ARG A 124 14.44 -1.57 4.48
C ARG A 124 15.45 -2.15 3.50
N GLN A 125 15.20 -2.06 2.20
CA GLN A 125 16.10 -2.54 1.17
C GLN A 125 17.49 -1.89 1.28
N ILE A 126 17.54 -0.56 1.41
CA ILE A 126 18.79 0.18 1.58
C ILE A 126 19.57 -0.32 2.78
N ILE A 127 18.91 -0.54 3.92
CA ILE A 127 19.56 -1.03 5.15
C ILE A 127 20.17 -2.41 4.92
N MET A 128 19.41 -3.34 4.34
CA MET A 128 19.83 -4.72 4.13
C MET A 128 20.96 -4.85 3.10
N GLU A 129 20.88 -4.13 1.98
CA GLU A 129 21.87 -4.22 0.90
C GLU A 129 23.23 -3.63 1.28
N THR A 130 23.23 -2.68 2.20
CA THR A 130 24.42 -1.88 2.53
C THR A 130 25.02 -2.22 3.89
N ALA A 131 24.47 -3.24 4.57
CA ALA A 131 24.91 -3.71 5.88
C ALA A 131 25.10 -2.55 6.89
N TYR A 132 24.10 -1.65 6.97
CA TYR A 132 24.10 -0.54 7.93
C TYR A 132 25.23 0.48 7.75
N SER A 133 25.69 0.69 6.51
CA SER A 133 26.69 1.73 6.23
C SER A 133 26.18 3.12 6.65
N LYS A 134 27.08 3.98 7.14
CA LYS A 134 26.71 5.32 7.64
C LYS A 134 25.97 6.16 6.62
N ASP A 135 26.46 6.20 5.38
CA ASP A 135 25.85 7.01 4.32
C ASP A 135 24.47 6.44 3.94
N SER A 136 24.36 5.11 3.91
CA SER A 136 23.09 4.42 3.63
C SER A 136 22.06 4.63 4.73
N MET A 137 22.46 4.66 6.00
CA MET A 137 21.56 4.91 7.12
C MET A 137 20.98 6.33 7.12
N VAL A 138 21.70 7.31 6.56
CA VAL A 138 21.16 8.66 6.33
C VAL A 138 20.05 8.62 5.26
N ILE A 139 20.29 7.92 4.16
CA ILE A 139 19.29 7.78 3.08
C ILE A 139 18.08 6.98 3.57
N ALA A 140 18.31 5.85 4.27
CA ALA A 140 17.25 5.03 4.83
C ALA A 140 16.38 5.82 5.83
N ALA A 141 16.99 6.64 6.69
CA ALA A 141 16.24 7.51 7.60
C ALA A 141 15.34 8.50 6.85
N ALA A 142 15.82 9.10 5.76
CA ALA A 142 15.01 9.98 4.92
C ALA A 142 13.83 9.25 4.24
N MET A 143 14.05 8.01 3.80
CA MET A 143 12.98 7.16 3.25
C MET A 143 11.96 6.80 4.32
N TRP A 144 12.41 6.44 5.53
CA TRP A 144 11.52 6.18 6.66
C TRP A 144 10.69 7.41 7.04
N ASP A 145 11.28 8.60 7.07
CA ASP A 145 10.53 9.84 7.29
C ASP A 145 9.49 10.08 6.20
N SER A 146 9.83 9.87 4.93
CA SER A 146 8.89 9.97 3.82
C SER A 146 7.74 8.96 3.94
N ALA A 147 8.04 7.74 4.40
CA ALA A 147 7.03 6.72 4.68
C ALA A 147 6.08 7.16 5.79
N ARG A 148 6.63 7.73 6.88
CA ARG A 148 5.88 8.24 8.03
C ARG A 148 4.98 9.41 7.66
N GLU A 149 5.48 10.35 6.87
CA GLU A 149 4.69 11.49 6.40
C GLU A 149 3.48 11.02 5.58
N ASN A 150 3.69 10.13 4.61
CA ASN A 150 2.61 9.58 3.79
C ASN A 150 1.60 8.75 4.62
N PHE A 151 2.06 8.03 5.64
CA PHE A 151 1.18 7.31 6.56
C PHE A 151 0.27 8.26 7.37
N LEU A 152 0.80 9.40 7.81
CA LEU A 152 0.02 10.41 8.51
C LEU A 152 -1.03 11.04 7.58
N LEU A 153 -0.66 11.34 6.33
CA LEU A 153 -1.60 11.81 5.31
C LEU A 153 -2.72 10.79 5.05
N PHE A 154 -2.33 9.53 4.84
CA PHE A 154 -3.25 8.43 4.65
C PHE A 154 -4.24 8.31 5.81
N THR A 155 -3.75 8.33 7.06
CA THR A 155 -4.60 8.20 8.25
C THR A 155 -5.54 9.39 8.40
N GLU A 156 -5.04 10.62 8.19
CA GLU A 156 -5.88 11.84 8.25
C GLU A 156 -6.99 11.80 7.19
N ASP A 157 -6.64 11.47 5.95
CA ASP A 157 -7.61 11.44 4.86
C ASP A 157 -8.59 10.25 4.99
N LEU A 158 -8.15 9.11 5.52
CA LEU A 158 -9.01 7.96 5.80
C LEU A 158 -10.04 8.28 6.89
N GLU A 159 -9.64 8.98 7.95
CA GLU A 159 -10.59 9.46 8.96
C GLU A 159 -11.55 10.52 8.40
N ALA A 160 -11.07 11.38 7.50
CA ALA A 160 -11.93 12.34 6.82
C ALA A 160 -12.98 11.65 5.92
N LEU A 161 -12.61 10.55 5.25
CA LEU A 161 -13.55 9.68 4.53
C LEU A 161 -14.60 9.06 5.45
N LYS A 162 -14.22 8.66 6.67
CA LYS A 162 -15.12 8.05 7.66
C LYS A 162 -16.13 9.05 8.27
N GLY A 163 -15.79 10.35 8.35
CA GLY A 163 -16.48 11.27 9.26
C GLY A 163 -16.76 12.70 8.80
N THR A 164 -16.34 13.14 7.61
CA THR A 164 -16.61 14.51 7.13
C THR A 164 -17.35 14.54 5.79
N PRO A 165 -18.24 15.53 5.56
CA PRO A 165 -18.81 15.75 4.23
C PRO A 165 -17.65 15.91 3.24
N ILE A 166 -17.64 15.12 2.17
CA ILE A 166 -16.56 14.98 1.16
C ILE A 166 -15.97 16.36 0.73
N ALA A 167 -16.81 17.40 0.68
CA ALA A 167 -16.44 18.77 0.36
C ALA A 167 -15.38 19.42 1.30
N GLU A 168 -15.34 19.09 2.60
CA GLU A 168 -14.35 19.64 3.53
C GLU A 168 -12.98 18.94 3.41
N ALA A 169 -12.97 17.64 3.13
CA ALA A 169 -11.74 16.89 2.89
C ALA A 169 -11.03 17.35 1.60
N GLU A 170 -11.80 17.57 0.52
CA GLU A 170 -11.29 18.08 -0.75
C GLU A 170 -10.75 19.51 -0.64
N ALA A 171 -11.43 20.40 0.11
CA ALA A 171 -10.99 21.78 0.32
C ALA A 171 -9.67 21.89 1.13
N ARG A 172 -9.42 20.95 2.05
CA ARG A 172 -8.15 20.86 2.78
C ARG A 172 -7.02 20.33 1.89
N ARG A 173 -7.33 19.37 1.01
CA ARG A 173 -6.36 18.78 0.07
C ARG A 173 -5.91 19.78 -1.00
N ALA A 174 -6.82 20.62 -1.51
CA ALA A 174 -6.52 21.65 -2.51
C ALA A 174 -5.56 22.76 -2.01
N ASN A 175 -5.48 22.97 -0.69
CA ASN A 175 -4.66 24.02 -0.08
C ASN A 175 -3.31 23.51 0.49
N ARG A 176 -2.98 22.22 0.33
CA ARG A 176 -1.74 21.65 0.89
C ARG A 176 -0.56 21.80 -0.09
N PRO A 177 0.65 22.18 0.36
CA PRO A 177 1.83 22.21 -0.51
C PRO A 177 2.09 20.82 -1.11
N LYS A 178 2.31 20.76 -2.43
CA LYS A 178 2.63 19.52 -3.15
C LYS A 178 4.01 19.05 -2.73
N MET A 179 4.10 17.95 -1.99
CA MET A 179 5.35 17.23 -1.74
C MET A 179 5.43 15.98 -2.60
N GLY A 180 6.66 15.56 -2.89
CA GLY A 180 7.10 14.54 -3.87
C GLY A 180 6.00 13.59 -4.36
N THR A 181 5.56 13.80 -5.59
CA THR A 181 4.46 13.04 -6.22
C THR A 181 4.91 11.74 -6.88
N GLU A 182 6.20 11.43 -6.86
CA GLU A 182 6.74 10.27 -7.56
C GLU A 182 6.93 9.12 -6.58
N VAL A 183 6.31 7.98 -6.91
CA VAL A 183 6.70 6.68 -6.36
C VAL A 183 8.15 6.47 -6.80
N PRO A 184 9.10 6.20 -5.89
CA PRO A 184 10.46 5.87 -6.29
C PRO A 184 10.42 4.66 -7.23
N SER A 185 10.91 4.81 -8.47
CA SER A 185 11.05 3.65 -9.36
C SER A 185 12.02 2.64 -8.74
N GLU A 186 11.65 1.36 -8.83
CA GLU A 186 12.44 0.19 -8.43
C GLU A 186 13.83 0.13 -9.13
N GLU A 187 14.03 0.92 -10.18
CA GLU A 187 15.20 0.93 -11.07
C GLU A 187 16.37 1.81 -10.61
N ALA A 188 16.62 1.92 -9.30
CA ALA A 188 17.75 2.69 -8.76
C ALA A 188 18.53 1.98 -7.65
N ALA A 189 18.47 0.64 -7.57
CA ALA A 189 19.42 -0.11 -6.75
C ALA A 189 20.83 0.05 -7.34
N PRO A 190 21.81 0.62 -6.62
CA PRO A 190 23.19 0.65 -7.08
C PRO A 190 23.70 -0.79 -7.22
N ALA A 191 24.39 -1.07 -8.33
CA ALA A 191 24.94 -2.39 -8.60
C ALA A 191 25.73 -2.93 -7.39
N PRO A 192 25.58 -4.22 -7.03
CA PRO A 192 26.25 -4.79 -5.87
C PRO A 192 27.77 -4.62 -5.99
N ALA A 193 28.39 -4.15 -4.92
CA ALA A 193 29.84 -4.01 -4.87
C ALA A 193 30.52 -5.37 -5.13
N PRO A 194 31.61 -5.42 -5.92
CA PRO A 194 32.30 -6.66 -6.21
C PRO A 194 32.83 -7.30 -4.93
N ALA A 195 32.60 -8.61 -4.79
CA ALA A 195 33.04 -9.37 -3.62
C ALA A 195 34.57 -9.24 -3.40
N PRO A 196 35.03 -9.11 -2.14
CA PRO A 196 36.45 -9.06 -1.84
C PRO A 196 37.12 -10.38 -2.25
N ALA A 197 38.26 -10.27 -2.94
CA ALA A 197 39.03 -11.41 -3.39
C ALA A 197 39.42 -12.31 -2.20
N PRO A 198 39.36 -13.65 -2.35
CA PRO A 198 39.76 -14.56 -1.28
C PRO A 198 41.24 -14.33 -0.95
N ALA A 199 41.51 -14.16 0.35
CA ALA A 199 42.88 -14.06 0.85
C ALA A 199 43.64 -15.34 0.49
N ALA A 200 44.77 -15.16 -0.21
CA ALA A 200 45.69 -16.25 -0.51
C ALA A 200 46.33 -16.75 0.80
N ASN A 201 46.09 -18.01 1.14
CA ASN A 201 46.88 -18.78 2.10
C ASN A 201 47.92 -19.61 1.34
#